data_AF-A0A218QMK7-F1
#
_entry.id   AF-A0A218QMK7-F1
#
_cell.length_a   1.000
_cell.length_b   1.000
_cell.length_c   1.000
_cell.angle_alpha   90.00
_cell.angle_beta   90.00
_cell.angle_gamma   90.00
#
_symmetry.space_group_name_H-M   'P 1'
#
loop_
_entity.id
_entity.type
_entity.pdbx_description
1 polymer ?
#
loop_
_entity_poly.entity_id
_entity_poly.type
_entity_poly.pdbx_seq_one_letter_code
_entity_poly.pdbx_strand_id
1 'polypeptide(L)'
;MAAREVCSWGQSIGNSATVTDEFTDFDAGTLTIRITSGSTAGDRLSIKNQGNGAGQIGLDGKIINFGGSRIGNFKGGIDTENLEITFETANATFTAVQALLNNIVYSNVAENLPNAGNRTVQVVLKDGDGLLSNTTRNINVIGQNDAPLIGGTTVLYDGSLAGTPDSQNKGLKYFSLDNVTPAYNSGITNLNTLGSDNYRAGFSNYSTTNTNLTSFTLDRATGYTVSFDARVIDEARAATANKNNDGKDDRAGFSVIAISSDAKYGIELGFWKDRIWAQDDGTTQINKALEPDAAPASNFRTLFTQAEGVAFTTTNPVDYDLTVLGDTYTLFAGGNAILSGKLRDYSAFPNGLLDVYEKSNFIFFGDNK
;
A
#
# COMPACT_ATOMS: atom_id res chain seq x y z
N MET A 1 -24.29 4.23 14.58
CA MET A 1 -23.13 4.89 13.96
C MET A 1 -21.91 4.19 14.49
N ALA A 2 -21.35 3.25 13.73
CA ALA A 2 -20.10 2.58 14.08
C ALA A 2 -18.98 3.36 13.38
N ALA A 3 -18.06 3.90 14.15
CA ALA A 3 -16.85 4.50 13.61
C ALA A 3 -15.93 3.35 13.19
N ARG A 4 -15.45 3.38 11.95
CA ARG A 4 -14.38 2.49 11.48
C ARG A 4 -13.06 3.19 11.77
N GLU A 5 -12.21 2.56 12.58
CA GLU A 5 -10.96 3.17 13.04
C GLU A 5 -9.88 3.15 11.96
N VAL A 6 -9.10 4.24 11.95
CA VAL A 6 -7.80 4.32 11.30
C VAL A 6 -6.77 3.70 12.24
N CYS A 7 -6.09 2.66 11.74
CA CYS A 7 -5.09 1.84 12.43
C CYS A 7 -4.15 2.68 13.31
N SER A 8 -4.20 2.52 14.64
CA SER A 8 -3.21 3.11 15.53
C SER A 8 -1.85 2.44 15.32
N TRP A 9 -0.80 3.25 15.16
CA TRP A 9 0.56 2.77 14.96
C TRP A 9 0.98 1.84 16.11
N GLY A 10 1.23 0.58 15.75
CA GLY A 10 1.36 -0.52 16.70
C GLY A 10 2.52 -0.45 17.69
N GLN A 11 2.56 -1.41 18.63
CA GLN A 11 3.58 -1.51 19.66
C GLN A 11 4.90 -2.08 19.09
N SER A 12 6.03 -1.41 19.31
CA SER A 12 7.35 -1.95 18.97
C SER A 12 7.66 -3.22 19.77
N ILE A 13 8.12 -4.24 19.06
CA ILE A 13 8.47 -5.56 19.61
C ILE A 13 9.93 -5.58 20.07
N GLY A 14 10.83 -4.90 19.35
CA GLY A 14 12.26 -4.93 19.61
C GLY A 14 12.76 -3.98 20.69
N ASN A 15 11.93 -3.06 21.21
CA ASN A 15 12.39 -2.08 22.19
C ASN A 15 12.96 -2.80 23.45
N SER A 16 14.27 -2.67 23.65
CA SER A 16 15.15 -3.35 24.65
C SER A 16 15.78 -4.70 24.26
N ALA A 17 15.58 -5.22 23.05
CA ALA A 17 16.33 -6.37 22.56
C ALA A 17 17.72 -5.93 22.08
N THR A 18 18.75 -6.71 22.40
CA THR A 18 20.12 -6.50 21.90
C THR A 18 20.46 -7.60 20.91
N VAL A 19 20.86 -7.20 19.71
CA VAL A 19 21.54 -8.07 18.75
C VAL A 19 23.02 -8.11 19.14
N THR A 20 23.71 -9.23 18.93
CA THR A 20 25.17 -9.37 19.01
C THR A 20 25.60 -10.47 18.07
N ASP A 21 26.77 -10.34 17.46
CA ASP A 21 27.36 -11.33 16.55
C ASP A 21 28.88 -11.30 16.74
N GLU A 22 29.54 -12.44 16.57
CA GLU A 22 30.98 -12.56 16.46
C GLU A 22 31.53 -12.09 15.09
N PHE A 23 30.67 -11.98 14.07
CA PHE A 23 30.99 -11.49 12.73
C PHE A 23 30.49 -10.05 12.48
N THR A 24 30.87 -9.49 11.32
CA THR A 24 30.60 -8.09 10.99
C THR A 24 29.19 -7.83 10.46
N ASP A 25 28.52 -8.86 9.95
CA ASP A 25 27.22 -8.77 9.29
C ASP A 25 26.46 -10.10 9.29
N PHE A 26 25.17 -10.01 8.95
CA PHE A 26 24.21 -11.11 8.92
C PHE A 26 23.89 -11.57 7.49
N ASP A 27 24.78 -11.38 6.50
CA ASP A 27 24.50 -11.81 5.12
C ASP A 27 24.11 -13.29 5.05
N ALA A 28 23.17 -13.63 4.17
CA ALA A 28 22.50 -14.93 4.07
C ALA A 28 21.73 -15.40 5.34
N GLY A 29 21.65 -14.57 6.37
CA GLY A 29 20.90 -14.84 7.60
C GLY A 29 19.39 -14.61 7.46
N THR A 30 18.65 -14.94 8.52
CA THR A 30 17.19 -14.77 8.59
C THR A 30 16.74 -14.23 9.94
N LEU A 31 15.74 -13.36 9.93
CA LEU A 31 15.01 -12.94 11.12
C LEU A 31 13.53 -13.32 10.97
N THR A 32 13.03 -14.16 11.87
CA THR A 32 11.64 -14.62 11.90
C THR A 32 10.95 -14.12 13.16
N ILE A 33 9.80 -13.47 13.00
CA ILE A 33 8.93 -13.02 14.08
C ILE A 33 7.59 -13.72 13.96
N ARG A 34 7.12 -14.34 15.04
CA ARG A 34 5.85 -15.06 15.06
C ARG A 34 5.12 -14.96 16.38
N ILE A 35 3.79 -14.98 16.35
CA ILE A 35 2.97 -15.05 17.57
C ILE A 35 2.75 -16.52 17.91
N THR A 36 3.32 -16.99 19.02
CA THR A 36 3.25 -18.42 19.43
C THR A 36 2.11 -18.72 20.38
N SER A 37 1.51 -17.71 21.01
CA SER A 37 0.38 -17.86 21.92
C SER A 37 -0.49 -16.63 21.95
N GLY A 38 -1.79 -16.84 22.14
CA GLY A 38 -2.80 -15.77 22.23
C GLY A 38 -3.17 -15.13 20.90
N SER A 39 -2.67 -15.66 19.77
CA SER A 39 -2.91 -15.07 18.45
C SER A 39 -4.39 -15.04 18.08
N THR A 40 -4.81 -13.99 17.40
CA THR A 40 -6.15 -13.85 16.79
C THR A 40 -6.03 -13.52 15.31
N ALA A 41 -7.10 -13.76 14.55
CA ALA A 41 -7.14 -13.44 13.12
C ALA A 41 -6.94 -11.94 12.80
N GLY A 42 -7.08 -11.06 13.80
CA GLY A 42 -6.82 -9.63 13.64
C GLY A 42 -5.38 -9.22 13.93
N ASP A 43 -4.51 -10.09 14.46
CA ASP A 43 -3.15 -9.74 14.85
C ASP A 43 -2.23 -9.59 13.64
N ARG A 44 -1.28 -8.65 13.70
CA ARG A 44 -0.35 -8.34 12.60
C ARG A 44 1.05 -8.12 13.11
N LEU A 45 2.04 -8.49 12.29
CA LEU A 45 3.45 -8.21 12.50
C LEU A 45 4.00 -7.47 11.27
N SER A 46 4.42 -6.22 11.42
CA SER A 46 4.85 -5.37 10.31
C SER A 46 6.17 -4.67 10.60
N ILE A 47 6.84 -4.16 9.56
CA ILE A 47 8.03 -3.31 9.67
C ILE A 47 7.60 -1.85 9.52
N LYS A 48 7.98 -0.99 10.46
CA LYS A 48 7.73 0.45 10.37
C LYS A 48 8.69 1.10 9.38
N ASN A 49 8.16 1.72 8.33
CA ASN A 49 8.92 2.56 7.40
C ASN A 49 9.16 3.96 7.99
N GLN A 50 10.42 4.32 8.22
CA GLN A 50 10.85 5.62 8.73
C GLN A 50 11.44 6.53 7.63
N GLY A 51 11.62 6.01 6.42
CA GLY A 51 12.38 6.65 5.35
C GLY A 51 13.81 6.12 5.21
N ASN A 52 14.59 6.73 4.31
CA ASN A 52 15.94 6.28 3.93
C ASN A 52 17.06 7.18 4.47
N GLY A 53 16.78 8.04 5.44
CA GLY A 53 17.80 8.88 6.09
C GLY A 53 18.75 8.07 6.97
N ALA A 54 19.90 8.63 7.30
CA ALA A 54 20.90 7.96 8.14
C ALA A 54 20.28 7.42 9.44
N GLY A 55 20.50 6.13 9.73
CA GLY A 55 19.96 5.45 10.91
C GLY A 55 18.49 5.03 10.82
N GLN A 56 17.79 5.29 9.72
CA GLN A 56 16.39 4.92 9.55
C GLN A 56 16.23 3.58 8.82
N ILE A 57 15.18 2.84 9.16
CA ILE A 57 14.72 1.70 8.37
C ILE A 57 13.70 2.19 7.35
N GLY A 58 14.04 2.04 6.08
CA GLY A 58 13.18 2.36 4.95
C GLY A 58 12.62 1.12 4.30
N LEU A 59 11.39 1.20 3.81
CA LEU A 59 10.80 0.17 2.96
C LEU A 59 10.61 0.69 1.55
N ASP A 60 10.84 -0.19 0.59
CA ASP A 60 10.59 0.01 -0.83
C ASP A 60 10.00 -1.29 -1.41
N GLY A 61 8.67 -1.35 -1.49
CA GLY A 61 7.96 -2.62 -1.69
C GLY A 61 8.29 -3.64 -0.58
N LYS A 62 8.94 -4.74 -0.94
CA LYS A 62 9.40 -5.80 0.00
C LYS A 62 10.87 -5.66 0.40
N ILE A 63 11.58 -4.67 -0.14
CA ILE A 63 12.98 -4.40 0.18
C ILE A 63 13.06 -3.60 1.47
N ILE A 64 14.00 -4.00 2.32
CA ILE A 64 14.36 -3.31 3.56
C ILE A 64 15.69 -2.58 3.32
N ASN A 65 15.69 -1.28 3.62
CA ASN A 65 16.87 -0.43 3.59
C ASN A 65 17.21 0.06 5.00
N PHE A 66 18.50 0.28 5.26
CA PHE A 66 18.98 1.01 6.43
C PHE A 66 19.88 2.16 5.97
N GLY A 67 19.53 3.40 6.33
CA GLY A 67 20.29 4.57 5.85
C GLY A 67 20.32 4.70 4.32
N GLY A 68 19.32 4.14 3.62
CA GLY A 68 19.24 4.10 2.16
C GLY A 68 20.01 2.95 1.49
N SER A 69 20.70 2.09 2.26
CA SER A 69 21.36 0.89 1.74
C SER A 69 20.51 -0.34 1.97
N ARG A 70 20.31 -1.18 0.94
CA ARG A 70 19.55 -2.44 1.06
C ARG A 70 20.24 -3.39 2.04
N ILE A 71 19.46 -3.98 2.93
CA ILE A 71 19.91 -4.98 3.90
C ILE A 71 19.22 -6.34 3.73
N GLY A 72 18.02 -6.38 3.15
CA GLY A 72 17.26 -7.62 2.98
C GLY A 72 15.88 -7.43 2.40
N ASN A 73 15.08 -8.49 2.43
CA ASN A 73 13.68 -8.52 2.03
C ASN A 73 12.80 -9.09 3.14
N PHE A 74 11.49 -8.86 3.06
CA PHE A 74 10.52 -9.50 3.95
C PHE A 74 9.31 -10.09 3.23
N LYS A 75 8.65 -11.05 3.90
CA LYS A 75 7.36 -11.62 3.51
C LYS A 75 6.54 -11.99 4.76
N GLY A 76 5.26 -12.30 4.56
CA GLY A 76 4.36 -12.70 5.65
C GLY A 76 4.09 -11.56 6.64
N GLY A 77 3.78 -11.92 7.90
CA GLY A 77 3.37 -10.99 8.95
C GLY A 77 1.88 -10.62 8.93
N ILE A 78 1.12 -11.27 8.05
CA ILE A 78 -0.32 -11.13 7.86
C ILE A 78 -1.03 -12.32 8.52
N ASP A 79 -2.14 -12.06 9.19
CA ASP A 79 -2.92 -13.08 9.92
C ASP A 79 -2.06 -13.91 10.89
N THR A 80 -2.00 -15.23 10.68
CA THR A 80 -1.18 -16.15 11.48
C THR A 80 0.17 -16.45 10.84
N GLU A 81 0.50 -15.85 9.69
CA GLU A 81 1.78 -16.05 9.05
C GLU A 81 2.91 -15.33 9.80
N ASN A 82 4.07 -15.97 9.86
CA ASN A 82 5.26 -15.35 10.43
C ASN A 82 5.68 -14.16 9.58
N LEU A 83 6.20 -13.11 10.20
CA LEU A 83 6.99 -12.11 9.51
C LEU A 83 8.40 -12.67 9.31
N GLU A 84 8.77 -12.96 8.08
CA GLU A 84 10.05 -13.56 7.70
C GLU A 84 10.89 -12.54 6.94
N ILE A 85 12.08 -12.26 7.45
CA ILE A 85 13.10 -11.41 6.82
C ILE A 85 14.28 -12.29 6.39
N THR A 86 14.74 -12.09 5.16
CA THR A 86 15.99 -12.65 4.64
C THR A 86 17.00 -11.52 4.46
N PHE A 87 18.19 -11.67 5.04
CA PHE A 87 19.31 -10.77 4.79
C PHE A 87 20.07 -11.27 3.57
N GLU A 88 20.35 -10.36 2.63
CA GLU A 88 20.87 -10.72 1.30
C GLU A 88 22.15 -9.97 0.94
N THR A 89 22.66 -9.15 1.87
CA THR A 89 23.88 -8.37 1.66
C THR A 89 24.62 -8.18 2.99
N ALA A 90 25.94 -7.99 2.91
CA ALA A 90 26.79 -7.58 4.04
C ALA A 90 26.43 -6.20 4.66
N ASN A 91 25.51 -5.43 4.05
CA ASN A 91 24.99 -4.20 4.69
C ASN A 91 24.07 -4.51 5.88
N ALA A 92 23.62 -5.76 6.04
CA ALA A 92 22.91 -6.25 7.22
C ALA A 92 23.85 -6.33 8.42
N THR A 93 24.46 -5.21 8.80
CA THR A 93 25.36 -5.08 9.95
C THR A 93 24.57 -5.19 11.25
N PHE A 94 25.29 -5.37 12.37
CA PHE A 94 24.75 -5.25 13.72
C PHE A 94 23.80 -4.06 13.89
N THR A 95 24.23 -2.87 13.48
CA THR A 95 23.44 -1.65 13.67
C THR A 95 22.16 -1.66 12.84
N ALA A 96 22.24 -2.17 11.61
CA ALA A 96 21.08 -2.27 10.73
C ALA A 96 20.06 -3.29 11.24
N VAL A 97 20.49 -4.49 11.65
CA VAL A 97 19.60 -5.52 12.18
C VAL A 97 19.00 -5.10 13.52
N GLN A 98 19.78 -4.42 14.38
CA GLN A 98 19.27 -3.84 15.62
C GLN A 98 18.20 -2.77 15.37
N ALA A 99 18.42 -1.89 14.38
CA ALA A 99 17.44 -0.89 13.99
C ALA A 99 16.18 -1.53 13.41
N LEU A 100 16.33 -2.56 12.57
CA LEU A 100 15.21 -3.32 12.01
C LEU A 100 14.37 -3.97 13.11
N LEU A 101 15.00 -4.64 14.07
CA LEU A 101 14.32 -5.28 15.19
C LEU A 101 13.51 -4.27 16.01
N ASN A 102 14.06 -3.08 16.26
CA ASN A 102 13.37 -1.98 16.95
C ASN A 102 12.17 -1.43 16.16
N ASN A 103 12.18 -1.60 14.83
CA ASN A 103 11.12 -1.19 13.93
C ASN A 103 10.10 -2.29 13.61
N ILE A 104 10.23 -3.49 14.19
CA ILE A 104 9.16 -4.48 14.14
C ILE A 104 8.02 -4.03 15.05
N VAL A 105 6.83 -4.00 14.49
CA VAL A 105 5.62 -3.48 15.12
C VAL A 105 4.53 -4.55 15.11
N TYR A 106 3.85 -4.69 16.24
CA TYR A 106 2.61 -5.43 16.34
C TYR A 106 1.41 -4.50 16.21
N SER A 107 0.44 -4.83 15.37
CA SER A 107 -0.88 -4.17 15.33
C SER A 107 -2.02 -5.19 15.39
N ASN A 108 -3.25 -4.72 15.60
CA ASN A 108 -4.46 -5.55 15.54
C ASN A 108 -5.56 -4.80 14.79
N VAL A 109 -6.28 -5.49 13.91
CA VAL A 109 -7.26 -4.90 12.97
C VAL A 109 -8.73 -5.23 13.30
N ALA A 110 -9.00 -5.85 14.44
CA ALA A 110 -10.38 -6.19 14.82
C ALA A 110 -11.19 -4.93 15.17
N GLU A 111 -12.26 -4.67 14.41
CA GLU A 111 -13.21 -3.59 14.72
C GLU A 111 -14.02 -3.97 15.98
N ASN A 112 -13.89 -3.16 17.04
CA ASN A 112 -14.22 -3.48 18.42
C ASN A 112 -13.25 -4.50 19.02
N LEU A 113 -12.53 -4.12 20.08
CA LEU A 113 -11.56 -4.97 20.78
C LEU A 113 -12.19 -5.70 22.01
N PRO A 114 -12.98 -6.78 21.87
CA PRO A 114 -13.22 -7.69 23.00
C PRO A 114 -12.02 -8.63 23.23
N ASN A 115 -11.02 -8.64 22.36
CA ASN A 115 -9.87 -9.56 22.38
C ASN A 115 -8.65 -9.03 23.17
N ALA A 116 -8.91 -8.34 24.29
CA ALA A 116 -7.87 -8.01 25.25
C ALA A 116 -7.19 -9.29 25.74
N GLY A 117 -5.85 -9.31 25.75
CA GLY A 117 -5.09 -10.50 26.12
C GLY A 117 -3.64 -10.43 25.67
N ASN A 118 -2.75 -11.10 26.41
CA ASN A 118 -1.34 -11.13 26.06
C ASN A 118 -1.10 -11.93 24.77
N ARG A 119 -0.27 -11.39 23.87
CA ARG A 119 0.34 -12.14 22.77
C ARG A 119 1.77 -12.50 23.15
N THR A 120 2.14 -13.76 23.01
CA THR A 120 3.54 -14.16 23.12
C THR A 120 4.15 -14.14 21.73
N VAL A 121 5.08 -13.21 21.50
CA VAL A 121 5.83 -13.10 20.25
C VAL A 121 7.18 -13.76 20.42
N GLN A 122 7.54 -14.65 19.51
CA GLN A 122 8.86 -15.21 19.40
C GLN A 122 9.63 -14.51 18.29
N VAL A 123 10.90 -14.21 18.58
CA VAL A 123 11.87 -13.68 17.62
C VAL A 123 12.98 -14.71 17.51
N VAL A 124 13.24 -15.17 16.29
CA VAL A 124 14.33 -16.08 15.96
C VAL A 124 15.24 -15.37 14.98
N LEU A 125 16.50 -15.16 15.37
CA LEU A 125 17.54 -14.63 14.50
C LEU A 125 18.52 -15.76 14.21
N LYS A 126 18.76 -16.03 12.93
CA LYS A 126 19.79 -16.95 12.47
C LYS A 126 20.78 -16.15 11.63
N ASP A 127 22.06 -16.24 11.94
CA ASP A 127 23.09 -15.62 11.09
C ASP A 127 23.33 -16.46 9.81
N GLY A 128 24.17 -15.94 8.91
CA GLY A 128 24.57 -16.64 7.69
C GLY A 128 25.36 -17.92 7.94
N ASP A 129 26.02 -18.00 9.10
CA ASP A 129 26.96 -19.07 9.46
C ASP A 129 26.29 -20.23 10.23
N GLY A 130 25.03 -20.06 10.62
CA GLY A 130 24.18 -21.09 11.24
C GLY A 130 23.94 -20.94 12.74
N LEU A 131 24.50 -19.93 13.42
CA LEU A 131 24.17 -19.60 14.80
C LEU A 131 22.71 -19.14 14.88
N LEU A 132 22.00 -19.63 15.90
CA LEU A 132 20.59 -19.35 16.12
C LEU A 132 20.40 -18.76 17.51
N SER A 133 19.78 -17.58 17.56
CA SER A 133 19.26 -16.95 18.76
C SER A 133 17.74 -16.97 18.73
N ASN A 134 17.13 -17.19 19.90
CA ASN A 134 15.69 -17.29 20.05
C ASN A 134 15.27 -16.66 21.37
N THR A 135 14.34 -15.72 21.31
CA THR A 135 13.77 -15.06 22.48
C THR A 135 12.27 -14.87 22.33
N THR A 136 11.59 -14.68 23.45
CA THR A 136 10.14 -14.41 23.47
C THR A 136 9.84 -13.14 24.23
N ARG A 137 8.84 -12.40 23.77
CA ARG A 137 8.33 -11.19 24.42
C ARG A 137 6.81 -11.23 24.47
N ASN A 138 6.26 -10.81 25.61
CA ASN A 138 4.83 -10.63 25.73
C ASN A 138 4.43 -9.20 25.32
N ILE A 139 3.37 -9.12 24.52
CA ILE A 139 2.70 -7.89 24.13
C ILE A 139 1.37 -7.89 24.85
N ASN A 140 1.14 -6.89 25.71
CA ASN A 140 -0.13 -6.74 26.40
C ASN A 140 -1.08 -5.94 25.53
N VAL A 141 -2.08 -6.62 24.95
CA VAL A 141 -3.11 -5.98 24.14
C VAL A 141 -4.26 -5.59 25.06
N ILE A 142 -4.40 -4.28 25.28
CA ILE A 142 -5.53 -3.70 26.02
C ILE A 142 -6.54 -3.16 25.02
N GLY A 143 -7.83 -3.40 25.27
CA GLY A 143 -8.88 -2.67 24.56
C GLY A 143 -8.80 -1.20 24.92
N GLN A 144 -8.80 -0.32 23.92
CA GLN A 144 -8.96 1.12 24.15
C GLN A 144 -10.39 1.51 23.83
N ASN A 145 -10.88 2.55 24.51
CA ASN A 145 -12.13 3.19 24.14
C ASN A 145 -11.81 4.30 23.14
N ASP A 146 -12.36 4.17 21.95
CA ASP A 146 -12.07 5.05 20.82
C ASP A 146 -12.48 6.48 21.14
N ALA A 147 -11.54 7.42 20.96
CA ALA A 147 -11.87 8.84 20.98
C ALA A 147 -12.70 9.16 19.73
N PRO A 148 -13.73 10.01 19.81
CA PRO A 148 -14.46 10.43 18.62
C PRO A 148 -13.49 11.06 17.62
N LEU A 149 -13.49 10.55 16.38
CA LEU A 149 -12.66 11.07 15.29
C LEU A 149 -13.01 12.55 15.03
N ILE A 150 -12.07 13.47 15.26
CA ILE A 150 -12.22 14.87 14.87
C ILE A 150 -11.64 15.02 13.47
N GLY A 151 -12.54 14.95 12.49
CA GLY A 151 -12.28 14.86 11.06
C GLY A 151 -13.32 13.91 10.50
N GLY A 152 -14.43 14.45 10.00
CA GLY A 152 -15.59 13.63 9.65
C GLY A 152 -15.28 12.64 8.53
N THR A 153 -15.71 11.40 8.67
CA THR A 153 -15.78 10.45 7.56
C THR A 153 -16.72 11.01 6.50
N THR A 154 -16.21 11.19 5.27
CA THR A 154 -17.06 11.54 4.12
C THR A 154 -17.35 10.27 3.34
N VAL A 155 -18.60 9.81 3.37
CA VAL A 155 -19.04 8.64 2.61
C VAL A 155 -19.36 9.04 1.19
N LEU A 156 -18.60 8.54 0.23
CA LEU A 156 -18.74 8.86 -1.20
C LEU A 156 -19.55 7.81 -1.98
N TYR A 157 -19.62 6.60 -1.45
CA TYR A 157 -20.45 5.50 -1.93
C TYR A 157 -20.82 4.62 -0.74
N ASP A 158 -22.07 4.17 -0.70
CA ASP A 158 -22.56 3.25 0.31
C ASP A 158 -23.09 1.99 -0.39
N GLY A 159 -22.31 0.90 -0.34
CA GLY A 159 -22.67 -0.37 -0.97
C GLY A 159 -23.92 -1.03 -0.37
N SER A 160 -24.36 -0.62 0.83
CA SER A 160 -25.61 -1.09 1.43
C SER A 160 -26.85 -0.48 0.77
N LEU A 161 -26.69 0.65 0.07
CA LEU A 161 -27.74 1.29 -0.70
C LEU A 161 -27.76 0.76 -2.14
N ALA A 162 -28.93 0.77 -2.76
CA ALA A 162 -29.07 0.41 -4.17
C ALA A 162 -28.43 1.47 -5.08
N GLY A 163 -27.90 1.03 -6.23
CA GLY A 163 -27.41 1.91 -7.29
C GLY A 163 -25.89 2.02 -7.38
N THR A 164 -25.43 2.57 -8.50
CA THR A 164 -24.01 2.85 -8.78
C THR A 164 -23.52 4.07 -7.99
N PRO A 165 -22.20 4.24 -7.78
CA PRO A 165 -21.65 5.36 -7.01
C PRO A 165 -22.15 6.75 -7.46
N ASP A 166 -22.27 6.97 -8.77
CA ASP A 166 -22.69 8.24 -9.35
C ASP A 166 -24.19 8.55 -9.17
N SER A 167 -25.01 7.51 -8.97
CA SER A 167 -26.45 7.61 -8.76
C SER A 167 -26.83 7.99 -7.31
N GLN A 168 -25.93 7.77 -6.35
CA GLN A 168 -26.18 8.03 -4.93
C GLN A 168 -26.01 9.51 -4.54
N ASN A 169 -25.51 10.36 -5.44
CA ASN A 169 -25.27 11.80 -5.22
C ASN A 169 -24.43 12.10 -3.96
N LYS A 170 -23.47 11.24 -3.66
CA LYS A 170 -22.56 11.35 -2.51
C LYS A 170 -21.18 11.92 -2.86
N GLY A 171 -21.04 12.49 -4.06
CA GLY A 171 -19.82 13.19 -4.49
C GLY A 171 -19.01 12.46 -5.55
N LEU A 172 -19.39 11.25 -5.99
CA LEU A 172 -18.80 10.61 -7.16
C LEU A 172 -19.64 10.87 -8.41
N LYS A 173 -18.97 11.02 -9.56
CA LYS A 173 -19.58 11.00 -10.89
C LYS A 173 -18.87 10.03 -11.79
N TYR A 174 -19.66 9.34 -12.61
CA TYR A 174 -19.19 8.44 -13.62
C TYR A 174 -18.75 9.22 -14.86
N PHE A 175 -17.64 8.80 -15.44
CA PHE A 175 -17.16 9.27 -16.72
C PHE A 175 -16.66 8.08 -17.54
N SER A 176 -16.85 8.16 -18.85
CA SER A 176 -16.24 7.24 -19.79
C SER A 176 -15.96 7.92 -21.12
N LEU A 177 -14.85 7.55 -21.76
CA LEU A 177 -14.52 7.99 -23.11
C LEU A 177 -15.26 7.21 -24.20
N ASP A 178 -15.77 6.03 -23.88
CA ASP A 178 -16.41 5.13 -24.82
C ASP A 178 -17.58 4.44 -24.12
N ASN A 179 -18.79 4.49 -24.71
CA ASN A 179 -20.14 4.11 -24.19
C ASN A 179 -20.29 2.85 -23.27
N VAL A 180 -19.45 2.69 -22.26
CA VAL A 180 -19.52 1.72 -21.18
C VAL A 180 -20.43 2.32 -20.13
N THR A 181 -21.30 1.50 -19.55
CA THR A 181 -22.21 1.92 -18.48
C THR A 181 -22.04 0.96 -17.31
N PRO A 182 -21.79 1.45 -16.08
CA PRO A 182 -21.70 0.59 -14.91
C PRO A 182 -23.08 0.03 -14.55
N ALA A 183 -23.10 -1.18 -14.03
CA ALA A 183 -24.34 -1.85 -13.63
C ALA A 183 -24.30 -2.26 -12.15
N TYR A 184 -25.32 -1.86 -11.39
CA TYR A 184 -25.48 -2.31 -10.02
C TYR A 184 -26.30 -3.62 -9.97
N ASN A 185 -25.70 -4.68 -9.44
CA ASN A 185 -26.33 -5.98 -9.27
C ASN A 185 -25.98 -6.56 -7.90
N SER A 186 -27.00 -6.93 -7.11
CA SER A 186 -26.83 -7.66 -5.84
C SER A 186 -25.82 -7.04 -4.86
N GLY A 187 -25.90 -5.73 -4.61
CA GLY A 187 -25.01 -5.06 -3.66
C GLY A 187 -23.67 -4.61 -4.24
N ILE A 188 -23.39 -4.90 -5.52
CA ILE A 188 -22.09 -4.65 -6.14
C ILE A 188 -22.28 -3.83 -7.42
N THR A 189 -21.43 -2.82 -7.60
CA THR A 189 -21.30 -2.12 -8.87
C THR A 189 -20.29 -2.83 -9.76
N ASN A 190 -20.70 -3.23 -10.96
CA ASN A 190 -19.85 -3.84 -11.97
C ASN A 190 -19.52 -2.80 -13.03
N LEU A 191 -18.23 -2.56 -13.26
CA LEU A 191 -17.71 -1.80 -14.38
C LEU A 191 -16.95 -2.77 -15.30
N ASN A 192 -17.40 -2.92 -16.54
CA ASN A 192 -16.78 -3.82 -17.51
C ASN A 192 -16.24 -3.03 -18.71
N THR A 193 -14.91 -2.96 -18.79
CA THR A 193 -14.17 -2.31 -19.89
C THR A 193 -13.49 -3.32 -20.83
N LEU A 194 -13.72 -4.63 -20.68
CA LEU A 194 -13.06 -5.68 -21.47
C LEU A 194 -13.35 -5.62 -22.98
N GLY A 195 -14.42 -4.94 -23.40
CA GLY A 195 -14.83 -4.89 -24.80
C GLY A 195 -13.87 -4.16 -25.74
N SER A 196 -12.93 -3.37 -25.22
CA SER A 196 -11.90 -2.67 -26.00
C SER A 196 -10.79 -2.13 -25.09
N ASP A 197 -9.55 -2.17 -25.58
CA ASP A 197 -8.40 -1.62 -24.87
C ASP A 197 -8.37 -0.08 -24.81
N ASN A 198 -9.27 0.62 -25.53
CA ASN A 198 -9.40 2.08 -25.45
C ASN A 198 -10.37 2.55 -24.37
N TYR A 199 -11.14 1.63 -23.76
CA TYR A 199 -12.22 1.99 -22.85
C TYR A 199 -11.67 2.48 -21.51
N ARG A 200 -11.55 3.81 -21.38
CA ARG A 200 -11.35 4.48 -20.10
C ARG A 200 -12.69 4.77 -19.47
N ALA A 201 -12.89 4.33 -18.25
CA ALA A 201 -14.13 4.54 -17.53
C ALA A 201 -13.90 4.47 -16.03
N GLY A 202 -14.62 5.29 -15.27
CA GLY A 202 -14.54 5.22 -13.82
C GLY A 202 -15.33 6.29 -13.12
N PHE A 203 -15.16 6.33 -11.80
CA PHE A 203 -15.82 7.25 -10.90
C PHE A 203 -14.78 8.19 -10.32
N SER A 204 -15.05 9.49 -10.31
CA SER A 204 -14.21 10.48 -9.65
C SER A 204 -15.04 11.47 -8.85
N ASN A 205 -14.40 12.18 -7.93
CA ASN A 205 -15.04 13.29 -7.21
C ASN A 205 -15.09 14.59 -8.03
N TYR A 206 -14.82 14.54 -9.33
CA TYR A 206 -14.93 15.67 -10.24
C TYR A 206 -16.04 15.42 -11.27
N SER A 207 -16.75 16.49 -11.62
CA SER A 207 -17.70 16.47 -12.73
C SER A 207 -16.97 16.34 -14.07
N THR A 208 -17.73 16.00 -15.12
CA THR A 208 -17.24 16.03 -16.51
C THR A 208 -16.88 17.44 -16.99
N THR A 209 -17.32 18.47 -16.27
CA THR A 209 -16.94 19.88 -16.46
C THR A 209 -15.82 20.32 -15.52
N ASN A 210 -15.09 19.37 -14.93
CA ASN A 210 -13.93 19.60 -14.08
C ASN A 210 -14.22 20.41 -12.79
N THR A 211 -15.39 20.21 -12.19
CA THR A 211 -15.77 20.81 -10.90
C THR A 211 -15.64 19.78 -9.79
N ASN A 212 -14.91 20.10 -8.70
CA ASN A 212 -14.86 19.24 -7.52
C ASN A 212 -16.26 19.19 -6.86
N LEU A 213 -16.75 17.98 -6.61
CA LEU A 213 -18.08 17.69 -6.08
C LEU A 213 -18.12 17.50 -4.58
N THR A 214 -16.96 17.64 -3.92
CA THR A 214 -16.74 17.29 -2.52
C THR A 214 -16.00 18.42 -1.81
N SER A 215 -16.11 18.44 -0.47
CA SER A 215 -15.51 19.47 0.38
C SER A 215 -14.46 18.92 1.36
N PHE A 216 -14.00 17.69 1.16
CA PHE A 216 -12.94 17.10 1.98
C PHE A 216 -11.56 17.65 1.56
N THR A 217 -10.59 17.55 2.46
CA THR A 217 -9.19 17.87 2.20
C THR A 217 -8.33 16.62 2.37
N LEU A 218 -7.59 16.25 1.33
CA LEU A 218 -6.56 15.20 1.35
C LEU A 218 -5.22 15.82 1.76
N ASP A 219 -5.14 16.29 3.00
CA ASP A 219 -3.91 16.88 3.55
C ASP A 219 -2.93 15.79 3.96
N ARG A 220 -1.92 15.54 3.11
CA ARG A 220 -0.89 14.55 3.39
C ARG A 220 -0.02 14.88 4.61
N ALA A 221 0.11 16.15 5.01
CA ALA A 221 0.92 16.51 6.19
C ALA A 221 0.24 16.07 7.49
N THR A 222 -1.09 16.19 7.54
CA THR A 222 -1.92 15.65 8.64
C THR A 222 -2.17 14.14 8.47
N GLY A 223 -2.24 13.69 7.23
CA GLY A 223 -2.54 12.33 6.83
C GLY A 223 -4.02 12.14 6.50
N TYR A 224 -4.30 11.22 5.58
CA TYR A 224 -5.66 10.84 5.17
C TYR A 224 -5.71 9.37 4.77
N THR A 225 -6.93 8.79 4.76
CA THR A 225 -7.18 7.43 4.27
C THR A 225 -8.33 7.45 3.27
N VAL A 226 -8.14 6.74 2.16
CA VAL A 226 -9.18 6.45 1.16
C VAL A 226 -9.52 4.96 1.28
N SER A 227 -10.70 4.66 1.83
CA SER A 227 -11.21 3.29 2.01
C SER A 227 -12.12 2.87 0.87
N PHE A 228 -11.97 1.65 0.35
CA PHE A 228 -12.77 1.12 -0.74
C PHE A 228 -12.82 -0.42 -0.77
N ASP A 229 -13.99 -0.96 -1.08
CA ASP A 229 -14.17 -2.39 -1.35
C ASP A 229 -14.08 -2.65 -2.86
N ALA A 230 -13.18 -3.53 -3.29
CA ALA A 230 -13.03 -3.85 -4.71
C ALA A 230 -12.59 -5.31 -4.95
N ARG A 231 -12.85 -5.79 -6.17
CA ARG A 231 -12.24 -6.99 -6.74
C ARG A 231 -12.07 -6.84 -8.24
N VAL A 232 -11.02 -7.46 -8.80
CA VAL A 232 -10.81 -7.57 -10.25
C VAL A 232 -11.32 -8.93 -10.69
N ILE A 233 -12.45 -8.98 -11.38
CA ILE A 233 -13.05 -10.24 -11.86
C ILE A 233 -12.24 -10.79 -13.04
N ASP A 234 -11.95 -9.93 -14.00
CA ASP A 234 -11.15 -10.25 -15.16
C ASP A 234 -10.45 -8.99 -15.69
N GLU A 235 -9.36 -9.19 -16.43
CA GLU A 235 -8.59 -8.12 -17.03
C GLU A 235 -7.97 -8.59 -18.36
N ALA A 236 -7.74 -7.66 -19.28
CA ALA A 236 -7.06 -7.89 -20.54
C ALA A 236 -6.05 -6.78 -20.79
N ARG A 237 -4.96 -7.08 -21.51
CA ARG A 237 -3.84 -6.15 -21.73
C ARG A 237 -3.58 -5.98 -23.22
N ALA A 238 -3.46 -4.72 -23.65
CA ALA A 238 -3.09 -4.39 -25.01
C ALA A 238 -1.63 -4.76 -25.26
N ALA A 239 -1.29 -5.16 -26.50
CA ALA A 239 0.10 -5.43 -26.87
C ALA A 239 1.03 -4.19 -26.75
N THR A 240 0.47 -2.98 -26.67
CA THR A 240 1.19 -1.72 -26.47
C THR A 240 1.22 -1.26 -25.02
N ALA A 241 0.80 -2.11 -24.07
CA ALA A 241 0.75 -1.74 -22.67
C ALA A 241 2.15 -1.55 -22.07
N ASN A 242 3.16 -2.25 -22.60
CA ASN A 242 4.57 -2.07 -22.27
C ASN A 242 5.15 -0.82 -22.98
N LYS A 243 5.19 0.32 -22.29
CA LYS A 243 5.57 1.63 -22.85
C LYS A 243 7.09 1.80 -22.95
N ASN A 244 7.85 1.17 -22.06
CA ASN A 244 9.30 1.31 -21.97
C ASN A 244 10.07 0.10 -22.55
N ASN A 245 9.34 -0.90 -23.02
CA ASN A 245 9.83 -2.16 -23.60
C ASN A 245 10.71 -2.99 -22.64
N ASP A 246 10.39 -2.99 -21.34
CA ASP A 246 11.10 -3.76 -20.30
C ASP A 246 10.55 -5.19 -20.09
N GLY A 247 9.38 -5.46 -20.66
CA GLY A 247 8.71 -6.76 -20.58
C GLY A 247 7.49 -6.77 -19.66
N LYS A 248 7.13 -5.62 -19.08
CA LYS A 248 5.96 -5.45 -18.21
C LYS A 248 4.93 -4.54 -18.87
N ASP A 249 3.66 -4.86 -18.65
CA ASP A 249 2.56 -4.03 -19.14
C ASP A 249 2.28 -2.89 -18.17
N ASP A 250 2.44 -1.64 -18.60
CA ASP A 250 2.31 -0.44 -17.77
C ASP A 250 0.87 0.08 -17.65
N ARG A 251 -0.12 -0.80 -17.87
CA ARG A 251 -1.55 -0.46 -17.82
C ARG A 251 -2.28 -1.40 -16.88
N ALA A 252 -3.02 -0.81 -15.95
CA ALA A 252 -3.89 -1.56 -15.06
C ALA A 252 -5.30 -1.71 -15.67
N GLY A 253 -6.00 -2.80 -15.34
CA GLY A 253 -7.41 -2.95 -15.67
C GLY A 253 -8.32 -2.22 -14.67
N PHE A 254 -7.85 -2.03 -13.44
CA PHE A 254 -8.47 -1.20 -12.42
C PHE A 254 -7.39 -0.36 -11.73
N SER A 255 -7.64 0.93 -11.60
CA SER A 255 -6.75 1.91 -11.00
C SER A 255 -7.47 2.68 -9.89
N VAL A 256 -6.72 2.97 -8.84
CA VAL A 256 -7.10 3.91 -7.79
C VAL A 256 -6.10 5.05 -7.78
N ILE A 257 -6.59 6.27 -7.97
CA ILE A 257 -5.76 7.49 -7.93
C ILE A 257 -6.18 8.32 -6.73
N ALA A 258 -5.22 8.83 -5.97
CA ALA A 258 -5.43 9.83 -4.93
C ALA A 258 -4.37 10.94 -5.05
N ILE A 259 -4.80 12.18 -5.25
CA ILE A 259 -3.93 13.37 -5.32
C ILE A 259 -4.21 14.25 -4.11
N SER A 260 -3.14 14.58 -3.39
CA SER A 260 -3.20 15.38 -2.18
C SER A 260 -3.65 16.82 -2.46
N SER A 261 -4.00 17.55 -1.41
CA SER A 261 -4.49 18.93 -1.49
C SER A 261 -3.50 19.90 -2.14
N ASP A 262 -2.20 19.58 -2.13
CA ASP A 262 -1.14 20.37 -2.78
C ASP A 262 -1.11 20.25 -4.31
N ALA A 263 -2.00 19.45 -4.91
CA ALA A 263 -2.12 19.27 -6.36
C ALA A 263 -0.82 18.86 -7.04
N LYS A 264 0.05 18.17 -6.29
CA LYS A 264 1.40 17.82 -6.73
C LYS A 264 1.73 16.37 -6.38
N TYR A 265 1.52 16.03 -5.11
CA TYR A 265 1.87 14.70 -4.61
C TYR A 265 0.66 13.79 -4.54
N GLY A 266 0.76 12.63 -5.15
CA GLY A 266 -0.29 11.64 -5.12
C GLY A 266 0.24 10.24 -5.34
N ILE A 267 -0.66 9.28 -5.48
CA ILE A 267 -0.32 7.92 -5.86
C ILE A 267 -1.39 7.38 -6.77
N GLU A 268 -0.96 6.60 -7.76
CA GLU A 268 -1.84 5.76 -8.54
C GLU A 268 -1.44 4.31 -8.31
N LEU A 269 -2.41 3.48 -7.95
CA LEU A 269 -2.26 2.05 -7.77
C LEU A 269 -3.02 1.29 -8.85
N GLY A 270 -2.31 0.45 -9.58
CA GLY A 270 -2.85 -0.47 -10.56
C GLY A 270 -3.12 -1.86 -9.98
N PHE A 271 -4.24 -2.45 -10.37
CA PHE A 271 -4.69 -3.77 -9.92
C PHE A 271 -4.85 -4.70 -11.13
N TRP A 272 -4.22 -5.86 -11.03
CA TRP A 272 -4.45 -7.06 -11.85
C TRP A 272 -4.91 -8.21 -10.95
N LYS A 273 -5.37 -9.31 -11.57
CA LYS A 273 -5.90 -10.48 -10.84
C LYS A 273 -4.95 -11.04 -9.78
N ASP A 274 -3.65 -10.94 -10.01
CA ASP A 274 -2.59 -11.54 -9.20
C ASP A 274 -1.56 -10.52 -8.67
N ARG A 275 -1.77 -9.22 -8.89
CA ARG A 275 -0.79 -8.19 -8.52
C ARG A 275 -1.43 -6.82 -8.29
N ILE A 276 -0.85 -6.10 -7.34
CA ILE A 276 -1.09 -4.66 -7.14
C ILE A 276 0.26 -3.93 -7.24
N TRP A 277 0.30 -2.78 -7.90
CA TRP A 277 1.52 -2.04 -8.15
C TRP A 277 1.28 -0.53 -8.21
N ALA A 278 2.28 0.28 -7.92
CA ALA A 278 2.22 1.74 -8.05
C ALA A 278 2.70 2.19 -9.42
N GLN A 279 2.09 3.23 -9.98
CA GLN A 279 2.63 3.86 -11.19
C GLN A 279 3.81 4.78 -10.86
N ASP A 280 4.82 4.78 -11.73
CA ASP A 280 5.99 5.65 -11.63
C ASP A 280 5.72 7.04 -12.22
N ASP A 281 6.34 8.08 -11.66
CA ASP A 281 6.27 9.46 -12.18
C ASP A 281 7.51 9.85 -12.99
N GLY A 282 8.31 8.86 -13.37
CA GLY A 282 9.57 9.01 -14.07
C GLY A 282 10.66 9.74 -13.30
N THR A 283 10.45 10.29 -12.10
CA THR A 283 11.36 11.26 -11.46
C THR A 283 11.72 10.96 -10.00
N THR A 284 10.81 10.35 -9.22
CA THR A 284 10.99 10.11 -7.78
C THR A 284 11.62 8.76 -7.44
N GLN A 285 11.69 7.83 -8.40
CA GLN A 285 12.52 6.63 -8.26
C GLN A 285 14.02 6.95 -8.42
N ILE A 286 14.78 6.70 -7.36
CA ILE A 286 16.24 6.86 -7.32
C ILE A 286 16.96 5.66 -8.00
N ASN A 287 16.29 4.51 -8.11
CA ASN A 287 16.91 3.28 -8.61
C ASN A 287 16.06 2.58 -9.67
N LYS A 288 16.57 2.54 -10.90
CA LYS A 288 15.98 1.90 -12.09
C LYS A 288 15.85 0.37 -11.98
N ALA A 289 16.40 -0.24 -10.93
CA ALA A 289 16.32 -1.67 -10.64
C ALA A 289 15.18 -2.04 -9.65
N LEU A 290 14.28 -1.09 -9.33
CA LEU A 290 13.13 -1.28 -8.43
C LEU A 290 11.84 -1.66 -9.17
N GLU A 291 11.80 -1.42 -10.48
CA GLU A 291 11.09 -2.28 -11.42
C GLU A 291 11.42 -3.74 -11.05
N PRO A 292 10.46 -4.61 -10.65
CA PRO A 292 10.77 -5.90 -10.02
C PRO A 292 11.65 -6.87 -10.85
N ASP A 293 12.02 -6.55 -12.08
CA ASP A 293 12.95 -7.29 -12.93
C ASP A 293 13.67 -6.29 -13.85
N ALA A 294 15.00 -6.43 -13.96
CA ALA A 294 16.00 -5.78 -14.84
C ALA A 294 15.77 -4.32 -15.34
N ALA A 295 16.79 -3.47 -15.16
CA ALA A 295 16.76 -2.09 -15.66
C ALA A 295 16.56 -2.01 -17.19
N PRO A 296 15.66 -1.14 -17.71
CA PRO A 296 15.44 -0.99 -19.14
C PRO A 296 16.68 -0.45 -19.87
N ALA A 297 16.85 -0.88 -21.12
CA ALA A 297 18.01 -0.57 -21.97
C ALA A 297 18.08 0.90 -22.46
N SER A 298 17.04 1.71 -22.21
CA SER A 298 17.00 3.11 -22.64
C SER A 298 16.84 4.08 -21.47
N ASN A 299 17.54 5.20 -21.57
CA ASN A 299 17.66 6.29 -20.60
C ASN A 299 16.54 7.34 -20.70
N PHE A 300 15.41 7.01 -21.33
CA PHE A 300 14.21 7.84 -21.32
C PHE A 300 13.31 7.45 -20.15
N ARG A 301 13.04 8.42 -19.25
CA ARG A 301 12.10 8.28 -18.14
C ARG A 301 10.70 8.28 -18.72
N THR A 302 10.08 7.11 -18.81
CA THR A 302 8.70 6.96 -19.30
C THR A 302 7.79 7.10 -18.10
N LEU A 303 6.88 8.08 -18.12
CA LEU A 303 5.88 8.25 -17.06
C LEU A 303 4.93 7.06 -17.05
N PHE A 304 4.38 6.77 -15.89
CA PHE A 304 3.33 5.77 -15.69
C PHE A 304 3.78 4.37 -16.10
N THR A 305 5.00 3.97 -15.72
CA THR A 305 5.51 2.58 -15.76
C THR A 305 5.40 1.89 -14.41
N GLN A 306 5.73 0.59 -14.34
CA GLN A 306 5.59 -0.22 -13.14
C GLN A 306 6.59 0.05 -12.01
N ALA A 307 6.18 0.78 -10.98
CA ALA A 307 7.01 0.94 -9.79
C ALA A 307 6.91 -0.26 -8.82
N GLU A 308 7.01 0.01 -7.51
CA GLU A 308 6.86 -0.98 -6.46
C GLU A 308 5.53 -1.74 -6.57
N GLY A 309 5.57 -3.05 -6.37
CA GLY A 309 4.40 -3.91 -6.44
C GLY A 309 4.44 -5.09 -5.49
N VAL A 310 3.29 -5.76 -5.37
CA VAL A 310 3.08 -6.92 -4.52
C VAL A 310 2.24 -7.96 -5.28
N ALA A 311 2.70 -9.21 -5.29
CA ALA A 311 1.87 -10.33 -5.73
C ALA A 311 0.69 -10.47 -4.74
N PHE A 312 -0.53 -10.31 -5.23
CA PHE A 312 -1.74 -10.27 -4.41
C PHE A 312 -2.96 -10.71 -5.22
N THR A 313 -3.73 -11.66 -4.70
CA THR A 313 -4.95 -12.12 -5.39
C THR A 313 -6.08 -11.12 -5.20
N THR A 314 -6.42 -10.38 -6.26
CA THR A 314 -7.45 -9.31 -6.23
C THR A 314 -8.83 -9.79 -6.68
N THR A 315 -8.98 -11.08 -7.02
CA THR A 315 -10.24 -11.64 -7.55
C THR A 315 -11.32 -11.83 -6.48
N ASN A 316 -10.95 -11.79 -5.21
CA ASN A 316 -11.88 -11.80 -4.09
C ASN A 316 -12.27 -10.38 -3.70
N PRO A 317 -13.49 -10.13 -3.17
CA PRO A 317 -13.81 -8.86 -2.52
C PRO A 317 -12.82 -8.61 -1.39
N VAL A 318 -12.18 -7.45 -1.41
CA VAL A 318 -11.22 -7.01 -0.39
C VAL A 318 -11.53 -5.58 0.00
N ASP A 319 -11.53 -5.34 1.31
CA ASP A 319 -11.60 -4.01 1.92
C ASP A 319 -10.18 -3.42 1.91
N TYR A 320 -9.97 -2.35 1.15
CA TYR A 320 -8.69 -1.69 1.02
C TYR A 320 -8.70 -0.34 1.72
N ASP A 321 -7.62 -0.04 2.44
CA ASP A 321 -7.34 1.30 2.96
C ASP A 321 -6.06 1.83 2.33
N LEU A 322 -6.17 2.89 1.54
CA LEU A 322 -5.01 3.64 1.06
C LEU A 322 -4.75 4.80 2.02
N THR A 323 -3.76 4.64 2.90
CA THR A 323 -3.34 5.68 3.85
C THR A 323 -2.15 6.46 3.30
N VAL A 324 -2.22 7.78 3.42
CA VAL A 324 -1.15 8.71 3.05
C VAL A 324 -0.74 9.54 4.27
N LEU A 325 0.57 9.65 4.51
CA LEU A 325 1.15 10.50 5.53
C LEU A 325 2.53 11.02 5.07
N GLY A 326 2.73 12.33 5.15
CA GLY A 326 3.92 13.01 4.66
C GLY A 326 4.13 12.77 3.16
N ASP A 327 5.28 12.19 2.82
CA ASP A 327 5.68 11.85 1.45
C ASP A 327 5.48 10.36 1.14
N THR A 328 4.72 9.63 1.95
CA THR A 328 4.59 8.17 1.84
C THR A 328 3.13 7.72 1.79
N TYR A 329 2.91 6.56 1.16
CA TYR A 329 1.64 5.85 1.20
C TYR A 329 1.83 4.43 1.75
N THR A 330 0.75 3.86 2.27
CA THR A 330 0.62 2.43 2.57
C THR A 330 -0.77 1.98 2.16
N LEU A 331 -0.84 0.94 1.33
CA LEU A 331 -2.07 0.24 1.00
C LEU A 331 -2.25 -0.93 1.97
N PHE A 332 -3.41 -0.98 2.59
CA PHE A 332 -3.86 -2.09 3.42
C PHE A 332 -4.92 -2.91 2.70
N ALA A 333 -4.99 -4.22 2.97
CA ALA A 333 -6.03 -5.13 2.52
C ALA A 333 -6.55 -5.95 3.70
N GLY A 334 -7.82 -5.77 4.10
CA GLY A 334 -8.35 -6.34 5.35
C GLY A 334 -7.53 -5.89 6.57
N GLY A 335 -7.10 -4.62 6.57
CA GLY A 335 -6.21 -4.04 7.57
C GLY A 335 -4.73 -4.48 7.50
N ASN A 336 -4.33 -5.27 6.51
CA ASN A 336 -2.93 -5.70 6.32
C ASN A 336 -2.14 -4.76 5.42
N ALA A 337 -1.05 -4.16 5.87
CA ALA A 337 -0.16 -3.42 4.96
C ALA A 337 0.43 -4.38 3.91
N ILE A 338 0.02 -4.22 2.65
CA ILE A 338 0.44 -5.10 1.55
C ILE A 338 1.44 -4.42 0.61
N LEU A 339 1.36 -3.10 0.47
CA LEU A 339 2.22 -2.30 -0.40
C LEU A 339 2.47 -0.93 0.24
N SER A 340 3.70 -0.42 0.15
CA SER A 340 4.05 0.91 0.64
C SER A 340 5.17 1.50 -0.19
N GLY A 341 5.21 2.83 -0.27
CA GLY A 341 6.23 3.54 -1.01
C GLY A 341 6.13 5.04 -0.84
N LYS A 342 6.83 5.77 -1.70
CA LYS A 342 6.76 7.24 -1.74
C LYS A 342 5.57 7.70 -2.58
N LEU A 343 5.00 8.85 -2.23
CA LEU A 343 4.14 9.57 -3.15
C LEU A 343 4.93 10.01 -4.39
N ARG A 344 4.21 10.14 -5.49
CA ARG A 344 4.68 10.61 -6.77
C ARG A 344 4.52 12.10 -6.91
N ASP A 345 5.52 12.74 -7.51
CA ASP A 345 5.49 14.14 -7.91
C ASP A 345 5.02 14.22 -9.37
N TYR A 346 3.74 14.53 -9.56
CA TYR A 346 3.15 14.61 -10.90
C TYR A 346 3.29 15.98 -11.56
N SER A 347 4.04 16.93 -10.97
CA SER A 347 4.21 18.28 -11.54
C SER A 347 4.89 18.31 -12.92
N ALA A 348 5.49 17.20 -13.34
CA ALA A 348 6.07 17.05 -14.68
C ALA A 348 5.02 16.72 -15.77
N PHE A 349 3.73 16.61 -15.44
CA PHE A 349 2.66 16.22 -16.37
C PHE A 349 1.61 17.31 -16.69
N PRO A 350 2.00 18.55 -17.04
CA PRO A 350 1.06 19.69 -17.11
C PRO A 350 0.11 19.70 -18.33
N ASN A 351 0.02 18.63 -19.14
CA ASN A 351 -0.71 18.65 -20.42
C ASN A 351 -1.36 17.30 -20.83
N GLY A 352 -1.75 16.46 -19.86
CA GLY A 352 -2.53 15.25 -20.17
C GLY A 352 -3.91 15.57 -20.76
N LEU A 353 -4.42 14.72 -21.66
CA LEU A 353 -5.80 14.80 -22.22
C LEU A 353 -6.89 14.90 -21.13
N LEU A 354 -6.60 14.37 -19.95
CA LEU A 354 -7.31 14.59 -18.69
C LEU A 354 -6.26 14.85 -17.63
N ASP A 355 -5.97 16.12 -17.39
CA ASP A 355 -5.03 16.52 -16.35
C ASP A 355 -5.68 16.36 -14.96
N VAL A 356 -5.71 15.11 -14.49
CA VAL A 356 -6.22 14.71 -13.18
C VAL A 356 -5.15 14.73 -12.10
N TYR A 357 -3.88 14.67 -12.49
CA TYR A 357 -2.76 14.55 -11.57
C TYR A 357 -2.35 15.89 -10.93
N GLU A 358 -2.83 17.01 -11.49
CA GLU A 358 -2.71 18.35 -10.91
C GLU A 358 -4.03 18.85 -10.28
N LYS A 359 -5.00 17.95 -10.05
CA LYS A 359 -6.26 18.28 -9.36
C LYS A 359 -6.11 18.10 -7.86
N SER A 360 -6.32 19.17 -7.11
CA SER A 360 -6.35 19.13 -5.64
C SER A 360 -7.49 18.23 -5.13
N ASN A 361 -7.18 17.42 -4.11
CA ASN A 361 -8.13 16.51 -3.45
C ASN A 361 -8.80 15.53 -4.42
N PHE A 362 -8.08 15.07 -5.45
CA PHE A 362 -8.65 14.21 -6.48
C PHE A 362 -8.64 12.76 -6.05
N ILE A 363 -9.74 12.06 -6.34
CA ILE A 363 -9.82 10.60 -6.26
C ILE A 363 -10.44 10.02 -7.53
N PHE A 364 -9.98 8.85 -7.93
CA PHE A 364 -10.54 8.09 -9.04
C PHE A 364 -10.53 6.59 -8.76
N PHE A 365 -11.58 5.91 -9.22
CA PHE A 365 -11.71 4.46 -9.22
C PHE A 365 -12.19 4.00 -10.60
N GLY A 366 -11.40 3.20 -11.32
CA GLY A 366 -11.81 2.68 -12.63
C GLY A 366 -10.65 2.31 -13.53
N ASP A 367 -10.94 2.09 -14.81
CA ASP A 367 -9.95 1.81 -15.84
C ASP A 367 -9.44 3.13 -16.46
N ASN A 368 -8.12 3.32 -16.44
CA ASN A 368 -7.46 4.50 -17.02
C ASN A 368 -6.48 4.15 -18.15
N LYS A 369 -6.70 3.01 -18.80
CA LYS A 369 -5.89 2.39 -19.87
C LYS A 369 -5.23 3.29 -20.91
#